data_AF-K4JMQ7-F1
#
_entry.id   AF-K4JMQ7-F1
#
_cell.length_a   1.000
_cell.length_b   1.000
_cell.length_c   1.000
_cell.angle_alpha   90.00
_cell.angle_beta   90.00
_cell.angle_gamma   90.00
#
_symmetry.space_group_name_H-M   'P 1'
#
loop_
_entity.id
_entity.type
_entity.pdbx_description
1 polymer ?
#
loop_
_entity_poly.entity_id
_entity_poly.type
_entity_poly.pdbx_seq_one_letter_code
_entity_poly.pdbx_strand_id
1 'polypeptide(L)'
;MITFILVSFALTIIMTYLVKLVFRRIQYLRKLEKLPGPKAYPLIGDSFEMSSLKRNELMKNNAEKRDQYKSIYLQWSGPFAEIHLLRPEYAEVALKSTVNITKSMAYDFLYDWLGTGLLTSTGKKWHERRKMITPAFHFGILEDFVEIFGEKTKLLVNLLGKQEFEKEFDIYPMITNCALDIICESAMGTTVNAQEKKDSEYVKAVYEVSELILYRALRPWLYADTIWKLSSHGRAFYRNLKTLHDFTNKVIMEHREARATSKSSTQPETDDGVGRRKKRAFLDLLLDATESGHELSQADIREEVDTFMFEGHDTTAASIGWAIFLLGNNPEVQDRVVDELNDIFGDSDRRATVQDLNNMKYLEMVIKETLRLYPSVPFIGRLVL
;
A
#
# COMPACT_ATOMS: atom_id res chain seq x y z
N MET A 1 47.49 -17.78 29.20
CA MET A 1 47.32 -19.10 28.57
C MET A 1 45.84 -19.54 28.51
N ILE A 2 45.12 -19.58 29.64
CA ILE A 2 43.70 -19.98 29.70
C ILE A 2 42.80 -19.09 28.81
N THR A 3 42.96 -17.77 28.85
CA THR A 3 42.17 -16.84 28.01
C THR A 3 42.37 -17.09 26.52
N PHE A 4 43.58 -17.41 26.08
CA PHE A 4 43.89 -17.69 24.68
C PHE A 4 43.22 -19.00 24.21
N ILE A 5 43.22 -20.03 25.07
CA ILE A 5 42.56 -21.31 24.79
C ILE A 5 41.04 -21.12 24.69
N LEU A 6 40.44 -20.34 25.61
CA LEU A 6 38.99 -20.06 25.59
C LEU A 6 38.58 -19.26 24.36
N VAL A 7 39.37 -18.25 23.96
CA VAL A 7 39.12 -17.46 22.73
C VAL A 7 39.25 -18.33 21.49
N SER A 8 40.29 -19.16 21.40
CA SER A 8 40.48 -20.08 20.26
C SER A 8 39.35 -21.10 20.16
N PHE A 9 38.88 -21.63 21.31
CA PHE A 9 37.76 -22.57 21.34
C PHE A 9 36.46 -21.90 20.91
N ALA A 10 36.17 -20.69 21.39
CA ALA A 10 35.01 -19.90 20.97
C ALA A 10 35.04 -19.59 19.46
N LEU A 11 36.19 -19.15 18.93
CA LEU A 11 36.37 -18.92 17.49
C LEU A 11 36.17 -20.18 16.66
N THR A 12 36.62 -21.33 17.14
CA THR A 12 36.43 -22.62 16.46
C THR A 12 34.95 -23.03 16.43
N ILE A 13 34.22 -22.83 17.53
CA ILE A 13 32.77 -23.06 17.58
C ILE A 13 32.05 -22.13 16.61
N ILE A 14 32.37 -20.83 16.62
CA ILE A 14 31.79 -19.83 15.70
C ILE A 14 32.09 -20.22 14.26
N MET A 15 33.34 -20.55 13.92
CA MET A 15 33.73 -20.95 12.57
C MET A 15 33.01 -22.23 12.12
N THR A 16 32.92 -23.24 12.98
CA THR A 16 32.20 -24.50 12.68
C THR A 16 30.71 -24.23 12.47
N TYR A 17 30.10 -23.36 13.27
CA TYR A 17 28.72 -22.93 13.11
C TYR A 17 28.52 -22.18 11.79
N LEU A 18 29.40 -21.25 11.44
CA LEU A 18 29.38 -20.52 10.17
C LEU A 18 29.53 -21.45 8.96
N VAL A 19 30.48 -22.40 9.00
CA VAL A 19 30.65 -23.41 7.95
C VAL A 19 29.39 -24.26 7.80
N LYS A 20 28.76 -24.67 8.91
CA LYS A 20 27.50 -25.42 8.88
C LYS A 20 26.36 -24.59 8.29
N LEU A 21 26.26 -23.30 8.60
CA LEU A 21 25.29 -22.38 8.01
C LEU A 21 25.51 -22.22 6.50
N VAL A 22 26.76 -22.03 6.07
CA VAL A 22 27.13 -21.92 4.65
C VAL A 22 26.81 -23.22 3.92
N PHE A 23 27.14 -24.38 4.48
CA PHE A 23 26.84 -25.68 3.87
C PHE A 23 25.33 -25.94 3.76
N ARG A 24 24.56 -25.66 4.82
CA ARG A 24 23.09 -25.73 4.80
C ARG A 24 22.50 -24.81 3.73
N ARG A 25 23.02 -23.58 3.65
CA ARG A 25 22.64 -22.62 2.61
C ARG A 25 22.91 -23.22 1.24
N ILE A 26 24.14 -23.64 0.93
CA ILE A 26 24.50 -24.25 -0.36
C ILE A 26 23.58 -25.41 -0.72
N GLN A 27 23.27 -26.31 0.23
CA GLN A 27 22.35 -27.42 -0.03
C GLN A 27 20.93 -26.94 -0.36
N TYR A 28 20.45 -25.88 0.29
CA TYR A 28 19.17 -25.24 -0.04
C TYR A 28 19.23 -24.58 -1.43
N LEU A 29 20.29 -23.81 -1.75
CA LEU A 29 20.46 -23.17 -3.06
C LEU A 29 20.47 -24.20 -4.19
N ARG A 30 21.16 -25.35 -4.02
CA ARG A 30 21.18 -26.45 -5.00
C ARG A 30 19.80 -27.05 -5.30
N LYS A 31 18.87 -26.99 -4.34
CA LYS A 31 17.48 -27.42 -4.60
C LYS A 31 16.76 -26.43 -5.51
N LEU A 32 17.08 -25.14 -5.39
CA LEU A 32 16.49 -24.06 -6.17
C LEU A 32 17.08 -23.97 -7.59
N GLU A 33 18.33 -24.39 -7.80
CA GLU A 33 19.00 -24.42 -9.12
C GLU A 33 18.25 -25.26 -10.18
N LYS A 34 17.27 -26.07 -9.79
CA LYS A 34 16.37 -26.78 -10.73
C LYS A 34 15.36 -25.84 -11.40
N LEU A 35 15.09 -24.68 -10.83
CA LEU A 35 14.19 -23.69 -11.39
C LEU A 35 14.92 -22.90 -12.49
N PRO A 36 14.24 -22.59 -13.61
CA PRO A 36 14.84 -21.72 -14.63
C PRO A 36 14.99 -20.30 -14.05
N GLY A 37 15.96 -19.55 -14.55
CA GLY A 37 16.20 -18.18 -14.11
C GLY A 37 17.43 -17.57 -14.79
N PRO A 38 17.61 -16.25 -14.68
CA PRO A 38 18.83 -15.59 -15.12
C PRO A 38 20.06 -16.13 -14.39
N LYS A 39 21.22 -15.97 -15.01
CA LYS A 39 22.49 -16.38 -14.41
C LYS A 39 22.83 -15.44 -13.25
N ALA A 40 22.77 -15.95 -12.02
CA ALA A 40 23.13 -15.20 -10.83
C ALA A 40 24.64 -15.20 -10.56
N TYR A 41 25.16 -14.05 -10.14
CA TYR A 41 26.55 -13.91 -9.70
C TYR A 41 26.67 -14.19 -8.20
N PRO A 42 27.79 -14.79 -7.75
CA PRO A 42 28.04 -14.98 -6.31
C PRO A 42 27.91 -13.66 -5.54
N LEU A 43 27.24 -13.70 -4.38
CA LEU A 43 27.01 -12.58 -3.44
C LEU A 43 26.09 -11.45 -3.93
N ILE A 44 26.16 -11.08 -5.22
CA ILE A 44 25.43 -9.93 -5.78
C ILE A 44 24.10 -10.36 -6.44
N GLY A 45 23.97 -11.62 -6.84
CA GLY A 45 22.77 -12.11 -7.52
C GLY A 45 22.71 -11.63 -8.98
N ASP A 46 21.54 -11.73 -9.60
CA ASP A 46 21.27 -11.18 -10.95
C ASP A 46 20.47 -9.87 -10.90
N SER A 47 19.79 -9.58 -9.77
CA SER A 47 18.95 -8.38 -9.65
C SER A 47 19.74 -7.07 -9.71
N PHE A 48 21.07 -7.12 -9.57
CA PHE A 48 21.94 -5.96 -9.77
C PHE A 48 21.81 -5.35 -11.16
N GLU A 49 21.51 -6.14 -12.19
CA GLU A 49 21.24 -5.61 -13.54
C GLU A 49 20.01 -4.69 -13.55
N MET A 50 19.07 -4.88 -12.62
CA MET A 50 17.90 -4.02 -12.45
C MET A 50 18.22 -2.72 -11.71
N SER A 51 19.37 -2.63 -11.03
CA SER A 51 19.74 -1.46 -10.24
C SER A 51 20.09 -0.22 -11.09
N SER A 52 20.31 -0.38 -12.38
CA SER A 52 20.55 0.74 -13.32
C SER A 52 19.32 1.12 -14.14
N LEU A 53 18.27 0.31 -14.09
CA LEU A 53 17.08 0.50 -14.92
C LEU A 53 16.20 1.63 -14.39
N LYS A 54 15.66 2.42 -15.31
CA LYS A 54 14.56 3.35 -15.02
C LYS A 54 13.26 2.59 -14.77
N ARG A 55 12.26 3.23 -14.14
CA ARG A 55 10.98 2.60 -13.78
C ARG A 55 10.26 1.94 -14.96
N ASN A 56 10.19 2.61 -16.11
CA ASN A 56 9.61 2.05 -17.33
C ASN A 56 10.41 0.84 -17.86
N GLU A 57 11.73 0.88 -17.77
CA GLU A 57 12.61 -0.22 -18.15
C GLU A 57 12.48 -1.42 -17.20
N LEU A 58 12.27 -1.19 -15.89
CA LEU A 58 11.98 -2.24 -14.91
C LEU A 58 10.72 -3.00 -15.28
N MET A 59 9.63 -2.29 -15.62
CA MET A 59 8.38 -2.92 -16.03
C MET A 59 8.53 -3.70 -17.33
N LYS A 60 9.29 -3.16 -18.30
CA LYS A 60 9.61 -3.87 -19.55
C LYS A 60 10.42 -5.14 -19.28
N ASN A 61 11.47 -5.07 -18.48
CA ASN A 61 12.28 -6.22 -18.08
C ASN A 61 11.44 -7.29 -17.36
N ASN A 62 10.48 -6.89 -16.51
CA ASN A 62 9.57 -7.83 -15.87
C ASN A 62 8.62 -8.51 -16.87
N ALA A 63 8.12 -7.78 -17.87
CA ALA A 63 7.31 -8.35 -18.94
C ALA A 63 8.12 -9.34 -19.81
N GLU A 64 9.36 -9.00 -20.16
CA GLU A 64 10.26 -9.87 -20.92
C GLU A 64 10.57 -11.16 -20.15
N LYS A 65 10.87 -11.08 -18.84
CA LYS A 65 11.06 -12.26 -17.97
C LYS A 65 9.80 -13.11 -17.91
N ARG A 66 8.62 -12.49 -17.79
CA ARG A 66 7.34 -13.22 -17.81
C ARG A 66 7.17 -13.98 -19.12
N ASP A 67 7.44 -13.36 -20.25
CA ASP A 67 7.27 -13.96 -21.57
C ASP A 67 8.33 -15.05 -21.86
N GLN A 68 9.54 -14.90 -21.30
CA GLN A 68 10.62 -15.89 -21.38
C GLN A 68 10.32 -17.14 -20.56
N TYR A 69 9.98 -16.99 -19.27
CA TYR A 69 9.86 -18.14 -18.35
C TYR A 69 8.44 -18.72 -18.28
N LYS A 70 7.40 -17.92 -18.53
CA LYS A 70 5.97 -18.28 -18.68
C LYS A 70 5.28 -18.98 -17.51
N SER A 71 6.02 -19.49 -16.53
CA SER A 71 5.49 -20.42 -15.53
C SER A 71 5.98 -20.08 -14.12
N ILE A 72 7.28 -20.28 -13.90
CA ILE A 72 7.95 -20.04 -12.64
C ILE A 72 9.41 -19.74 -12.97
N TYR A 73 10.03 -18.81 -12.26
CA TYR A 73 11.47 -18.60 -12.37
C TYR A 73 12.08 -18.16 -11.05
N LEU A 74 13.38 -18.40 -10.94
CA LEU A 74 14.21 -18.04 -9.80
C LEU A 74 15.00 -16.78 -10.14
N GLN A 75 14.95 -15.79 -9.26
CA GLN A 75 15.74 -14.58 -9.30
C GLN A 75 16.54 -14.44 -7.99
N TRP A 76 17.67 -13.76 -8.05
CA TRP A 76 18.53 -13.54 -6.89
C TRP A 76 18.74 -12.06 -6.64
N SER A 77 18.27 -11.60 -5.48
CA SER A 77 18.56 -10.27 -4.96
C SER A 77 19.69 -10.34 -3.94
N GLY A 78 20.93 -10.08 -4.39
CA GLY A 78 22.09 -10.34 -3.57
C GLY A 78 22.14 -11.82 -3.17
N PRO A 79 22.15 -12.14 -1.87
CA PRO A 79 22.17 -13.53 -1.41
C PRO A 79 20.76 -14.14 -1.30
N PHE A 80 19.69 -13.39 -1.58
CA PHE A 80 18.31 -13.80 -1.33
C PHE A 80 17.64 -14.37 -2.59
N ALA A 81 17.03 -15.55 -2.45
CA ALA A 81 16.31 -16.22 -3.52
C ALA A 81 14.87 -15.72 -3.60
N GLU A 82 14.43 -15.36 -4.79
CA GLU A 82 13.07 -14.93 -5.11
C GLU A 82 12.48 -15.89 -6.14
N ILE A 83 11.39 -16.57 -5.78
CA ILE A 83 10.67 -17.46 -6.69
C ILE A 83 9.46 -16.70 -7.22
N HIS A 84 9.49 -16.37 -8.50
CA HIS A 84 8.40 -15.67 -9.17
C HIS A 84 7.40 -16.67 -9.73
N LEU A 85 6.15 -16.56 -9.28
CA LEU A 85 5.03 -17.41 -9.68
C LEU A 85 4.24 -16.70 -10.77
N LEU A 86 4.20 -17.25 -11.98
CA LEU A 86 3.55 -16.62 -13.15
C LEU A 86 2.26 -17.33 -13.57
N ARG A 87 1.88 -18.42 -12.89
CA ARG A 87 0.65 -19.16 -13.13
C ARG A 87 -0.32 -19.06 -11.96
N PRO A 88 -1.64 -18.95 -12.24
CA PRO A 88 -2.66 -18.92 -11.20
C PRO A 88 -2.58 -20.10 -10.25
N GLU A 89 -2.36 -21.32 -10.74
CA GLU A 89 -2.29 -22.54 -9.92
C GLU A 89 -1.16 -22.46 -8.87
N TYR A 90 -0.05 -21.79 -9.18
CA TYR A 90 1.05 -21.62 -8.23
C TYR A 90 0.78 -20.49 -7.24
N ALA A 91 0.26 -19.36 -7.75
CA ALA A 91 -0.15 -18.24 -6.91
C ALA A 91 -1.21 -18.68 -5.89
N GLU A 92 -2.17 -19.53 -6.29
CA GLU A 92 -3.20 -20.10 -5.43
C GLU A 92 -2.61 -20.84 -4.23
N VAL A 93 -1.59 -21.69 -4.45
CA VAL A 93 -0.91 -22.43 -3.37
C VAL A 93 -0.29 -21.47 -2.35
N ALA A 94 0.38 -20.42 -2.84
CA ALA A 94 1.01 -19.43 -1.97
C ALA A 94 -0.02 -18.56 -1.23
N LEU A 95 -1.08 -18.11 -1.91
CA LEU A 95 -2.07 -17.18 -1.38
C LEU A 95 -3.10 -17.83 -0.45
N LYS A 96 -3.39 -19.13 -0.63
CA LYS A 96 -4.25 -19.90 0.30
C LYS A 96 -3.53 -20.33 1.57
N SER A 97 -2.21 -20.17 1.66
CA SER A 97 -1.45 -20.56 2.84
C SER A 97 -1.81 -19.71 4.05
N THR A 98 -2.28 -20.35 5.13
CA THR A 98 -2.49 -19.72 6.43
C THR A 98 -1.21 -19.68 7.29
N VAL A 99 -0.15 -20.38 6.84
CA VAL A 99 1.14 -20.47 7.54
C VAL A 99 2.14 -19.46 6.97
N ASN A 100 2.26 -19.40 5.63
CA ASN A 100 3.22 -18.54 4.94
C ASN A 100 2.65 -17.13 4.68
N ILE A 101 2.19 -16.48 5.75
CA ILE A 101 1.63 -15.12 5.69
C ILE A 101 2.68 -14.03 5.86
N THR A 102 3.89 -14.37 6.29
CA THR A 102 4.97 -13.39 6.44
C THR A 102 5.32 -12.77 5.09
N LYS A 103 5.41 -11.44 5.04
CA LYS A 103 5.76 -10.70 3.84
C LYS A 103 7.21 -10.96 3.43
N SER A 104 7.52 -10.75 2.15
CA SER A 104 8.91 -10.82 1.68
C SER A 104 9.75 -9.72 2.32
N MET A 105 11.08 -9.90 2.34
CA MET A 105 12.00 -8.93 2.95
C MET A 105 11.96 -7.53 2.32
N ALA A 106 11.45 -7.38 1.09
CA ALA A 106 11.23 -6.05 0.50
C ALA A 106 10.33 -5.15 1.37
N TYR A 107 9.44 -5.75 2.18
CA TYR A 107 8.59 -5.03 3.12
C TYR A 107 9.33 -4.53 4.35
N ASP A 108 10.54 -5.05 4.63
CA ASP A 108 11.33 -4.58 5.79
C ASP A 108 11.73 -3.10 5.61
N PHE A 109 11.85 -2.63 4.37
CA PHE A 109 12.12 -1.23 4.06
C PHE A 109 10.93 -0.29 4.33
N LEU A 110 9.74 -0.83 4.58
CA LEU A 110 8.57 -0.08 5.00
C LEU A 110 8.49 0.10 6.52
N TYR A 111 9.27 -0.63 7.32
CA TYR A 111 9.15 -0.57 8.79
C TYR A 111 9.41 0.82 9.37
N ASP A 112 10.36 1.59 8.84
CA ASP A 112 10.61 2.95 9.32
C ASP A 112 9.40 3.88 9.07
N TRP A 113 8.58 3.58 8.07
CA TRP A 113 7.39 4.36 7.73
C TRP A 113 6.13 3.83 8.40
N LEU A 114 5.74 2.59 8.10
CA LEU A 114 4.46 2.00 8.50
C LEU A 114 4.56 1.22 9.81
N GLY A 115 5.77 1.08 10.37
CA GLY A 115 6.05 0.20 11.50
C GLY A 115 5.52 -1.20 11.27
N THR A 116 5.00 -1.83 12.31
CA THR A 116 4.37 -3.16 12.26
C THR A 116 2.84 -3.09 12.19
N GLY A 117 2.30 -2.20 11.34
CA GLY A 117 0.87 -2.11 11.04
C GLY A 117 0.31 -3.29 10.24
N LEU A 118 -0.93 -3.20 9.76
CA LEU A 118 -1.63 -4.33 9.13
C LEU A 118 -0.92 -4.91 7.89
N LEU A 119 -0.21 -4.07 7.12
CA LEU A 119 0.51 -4.50 5.92
C LEU A 119 1.73 -5.37 6.25
N THR A 120 2.53 -4.93 7.23
CA THR A 120 3.88 -5.43 7.50
C THR A 120 3.90 -6.43 8.65
N SER A 121 2.91 -6.41 9.54
CA SER A 121 2.79 -7.38 10.64
C SER A 121 2.52 -8.80 10.15
N THR A 122 2.87 -9.77 10.99
CA THR A 122 2.63 -11.20 10.78
C THR A 122 2.14 -11.87 12.08
N GLY A 123 1.76 -13.14 11.98
CA GLY A 123 1.39 -13.98 13.13
C GLY A 123 0.28 -13.40 14.00
N LYS A 124 0.46 -13.50 15.32
CA LYS A 124 -0.56 -13.11 16.32
C LYS A 124 -0.95 -11.63 16.20
N LYS A 125 0.03 -10.71 16.09
CA LYS A 125 -0.24 -9.26 15.95
C LYS A 125 -1.12 -9.01 14.72
N TRP A 126 -0.76 -9.57 13.57
CA TRP A 126 -1.56 -9.41 12.35
C TRP A 126 -3.01 -9.90 12.52
N HIS A 127 -3.20 -11.09 13.09
CA HIS A 127 -4.55 -11.64 13.29
C HIS A 127 -5.41 -10.77 14.22
N GLU A 128 -4.83 -10.27 15.31
CA GLU A 128 -5.52 -9.39 16.25
C GLU A 128 -5.89 -8.05 15.60
N ARG A 129 -4.94 -7.41 14.90
CA ARG A 129 -5.18 -6.15 14.16
C ARG A 129 -6.23 -6.33 13.07
N ARG A 130 -6.12 -7.39 12.27
CA ARG A 130 -7.08 -7.68 11.20
C ARG A 130 -8.49 -7.87 11.75
N LYS A 131 -8.64 -8.63 12.84
CA LYS A 131 -9.93 -8.85 13.50
C LYS A 131 -10.53 -7.54 14.02
N MET A 132 -9.72 -6.69 14.63
CA MET A 132 -10.15 -5.40 15.19
C MET A 132 -10.60 -4.42 14.09
N ILE A 133 -9.89 -4.37 12.97
CA ILE A 133 -10.07 -3.37 11.92
C ILE A 133 -11.18 -3.74 10.91
N THR A 134 -11.35 -5.04 10.62
CA THR A 134 -12.31 -5.52 9.60
C THR A 134 -13.72 -4.92 9.73
N PRO A 135 -14.29 -4.72 10.94
CA PRO A 135 -15.61 -4.09 11.09
C PRO A 135 -15.73 -2.68 10.47
N ALA A 136 -14.65 -1.89 10.39
CA ALA A 136 -14.67 -0.55 9.77
C ALA A 136 -15.00 -0.57 8.27
N PHE A 137 -14.85 -1.72 7.62
CA PHE A 137 -15.05 -1.91 6.18
C PHE A 137 -16.26 -2.80 5.89
N HIS A 138 -17.16 -2.98 6.86
CA HIS A 138 -18.41 -3.68 6.64
C HIS A 138 -19.34 -2.84 5.75
N PHE A 139 -20.12 -3.49 4.89
CA PHE A 139 -20.97 -2.82 3.88
C PHE A 139 -21.78 -1.65 4.46
N GLY A 140 -22.46 -1.84 5.60
CA GLY A 140 -23.24 -0.77 6.22
C GLY A 140 -22.46 0.50 6.61
N ILE A 141 -21.13 0.43 6.81
CA ILE A 141 -20.28 1.63 6.98
C ILE A 141 -19.86 2.19 5.62
N LEU A 142 -19.57 1.33 4.64
CA LEU A 142 -19.20 1.74 3.29
C LEU A 142 -20.34 2.48 2.56
N GLU A 143 -21.59 2.17 2.87
CA GLU A 143 -22.75 2.90 2.33
C GLU A 143 -22.68 4.40 2.67
N ASP A 144 -22.27 4.73 3.90
CA ASP A 144 -22.08 6.11 4.34
C ASP A 144 -20.92 6.81 3.61
N PHE A 145 -19.92 6.05 3.12
CA PHE A 145 -18.78 6.61 2.40
C PHE A 145 -19.16 7.11 1.00
N VAL A 146 -20.23 6.57 0.40
CA VAL A 146 -20.68 6.99 -0.94
C VAL A 146 -21.06 8.46 -0.97
N GLU A 147 -21.63 9.01 0.12
CA GLU A 147 -21.92 10.44 0.22
C GLU A 147 -20.64 11.29 0.15
N ILE A 148 -19.58 10.85 0.85
CA ILE A 148 -18.26 11.51 0.86
C ILE A 148 -17.62 11.42 -0.51
N PHE A 149 -17.67 10.24 -1.16
CA PHE A 149 -17.16 10.07 -2.53
C PHE A 149 -17.82 11.04 -3.50
N GLY A 150 -19.15 11.17 -3.45
CA GLY A 150 -19.91 12.10 -4.28
C GLY A 150 -19.56 13.56 -4.00
N GLU A 151 -19.36 13.94 -2.74
CA GLU A 151 -18.94 15.30 -2.38
C GLU A 151 -17.55 15.65 -2.92
N LYS A 152 -16.54 14.82 -2.62
CA LYS A 152 -15.15 15.10 -2.99
C LYS A 152 -14.95 15.01 -4.51
N THR A 153 -15.67 14.11 -5.18
CA THR A 153 -15.66 14.03 -6.65
C THR A 153 -16.33 15.23 -7.31
N LYS A 154 -17.41 15.77 -6.72
CA LYS A 154 -18.03 17.02 -7.22
C LYS A 154 -17.06 18.19 -7.14
N LEU A 155 -16.28 18.28 -6.06
CA LEU A 155 -15.20 19.28 -5.96
C LEU A 155 -14.15 19.07 -7.06
N LEU A 156 -13.69 17.84 -7.28
CA LEU A 156 -12.76 17.51 -8.36
C LEU A 156 -13.28 17.97 -9.72
N VAL A 157 -14.51 17.62 -10.07
CA VAL A 157 -15.15 18.01 -11.35
C VAL A 157 -15.24 19.53 -11.48
N ASN A 158 -15.60 20.24 -10.41
CA ASN A 158 -15.63 21.71 -10.41
C ASN A 158 -14.24 22.33 -10.63
N LEU A 159 -13.18 21.72 -10.10
CA LEU A 159 -11.80 22.16 -10.32
C LEU A 159 -11.31 21.83 -11.74
N LEU A 160 -11.75 20.70 -12.30
CA LEU A 160 -11.49 20.32 -13.69
C LEU A 160 -12.17 21.28 -14.67
N GLY A 161 -13.42 21.68 -14.40
CA GLY A 161 -14.14 22.66 -15.21
C GLY A 161 -13.49 24.06 -15.26
N LYS A 162 -12.50 24.34 -14.40
CA LYS A 162 -11.69 25.58 -14.42
C LYS A 162 -10.38 25.44 -15.20
N GLN A 163 -10.04 24.24 -15.68
CA GLN A 163 -8.83 24.04 -16.47
C GLN A 163 -9.02 24.54 -17.91
N GLU A 164 -7.92 24.95 -18.54
CA GLU A 164 -7.90 25.31 -19.96
C GLU A 164 -7.81 24.04 -20.82
N PHE A 165 -8.95 23.48 -21.23
CA PHE A 165 -9.01 22.25 -22.04
C PHE A 165 -8.35 22.35 -23.43
N GLU A 166 -7.99 23.55 -23.88
CA GLU A 166 -7.19 23.76 -25.10
C GLU A 166 -5.71 23.36 -24.94
N LYS A 167 -5.25 23.14 -23.70
CA LYS A 167 -3.89 22.70 -23.39
C LYS A 167 -3.91 21.34 -22.70
N GLU A 168 -2.92 20.51 -23.03
CA GLU A 168 -2.67 19.27 -22.29
C GLU A 168 -2.25 19.59 -20.86
N PHE A 169 -2.79 18.84 -19.90
CA PHE A 169 -2.41 18.93 -18.48
C PHE A 169 -2.43 17.55 -17.83
N ASP A 170 -1.65 17.39 -16.77
CA ASP A 170 -1.64 16.16 -15.97
C ASP A 170 -2.76 16.19 -14.92
N ILE A 171 -3.75 15.31 -15.08
CA ILE A 171 -4.88 15.16 -14.16
C ILE A 171 -4.51 14.37 -12.89
N TYR A 172 -3.40 13.62 -12.91
CA TYR A 172 -3.05 12.68 -11.85
C TYR A 172 -2.90 13.35 -10.47
N PRO A 173 -2.25 14.53 -10.32
CA PRO A 173 -2.18 15.21 -9.03
C PRO A 173 -3.55 15.60 -8.46
N MET A 174 -4.52 15.95 -9.32
CA MET A 174 -5.88 16.31 -8.90
C MET A 174 -6.64 15.08 -8.39
N ILE A 175 -6.48 13.95 -9.09
CA ILE A 175 -7.05 12.64 -8.68
C ILE A 175 -6.46 12.21 -7.34
N THR A 176 -5.14 12.29 -7.16
CA THR A 176 -4.46 11.91 -5.92
C THR A 176 -4.94 12.75 -4.73
N ASN A 177 -5.09 14.06 -4.91
CA ASN A 177 -5.61 14.93 -3.87
C ASN A 177 -7.08 14.61 -3.52
N CYS A 178 -7.91 14.26 -4.53
CA CYS A 178 -9.29 13.81 -4.29
C CYS A 178 -9.33 12.51 -3.49
N ALA A 179 -8.53 11.51 -3.87
CA ALA A 179 -8.43 10.25 -3.15
C ALA A 179 -7.94 10.44 -1.70
N LEU A 180 -7.01 11.38 -1.48
CA LEU A 180 -6.54 11.74 -0.14
C LEU A 180 -7.65 12.36 0.70
N ASP A 181 -8.40 13.33 0.16
CA ASP A 181 -9.55 13.92 0.85
C ASP A 181 -10.60 12.87 1.21
N ILE A 182 -10.87 11.95 0.28
CA ILE A 182 -11.80 10.84 0.48
C ILE A 182 -11.36 9.97 1.66
N ILE A 183 -10.12 9.44 1.67
CA ILE A 183 -9.69 8.52 2.75
C ILE A 183 -9.60 9.24 4.10
N CYS A 184 -9.15 10.49 4.13
CA CYS A 184 -9.07 11.29 5.35
C CYS A 184 -10.46 11.50 5.97
N GLU A 185 -11.47 11.83 5.16
CA GLU A 185 -12.80 12.11 5.69
C GLU A 185 -13.59 10.83 6.01
N SER A 186 -13.51 9.81 5.14
CA SER A 186 -14.25 8.55 5.32
C SER A 186 -13.67 7.66 6.43
N ALA A 187 -12.36 7.40 6.40
CA ALA A 187 -11.72 6.44 7.31
C ALA A 187 -11.09 7.12 8.54
N MET A 188 -10.55 8.33 8.39
CA MET A 188 -9.89 9.04 9.51
C MET A 188 -10.80 10.04 10.22
N GLY A 189 -11.99 10.32 9.68
CA GLY A 189 -12.93 11.28 10.27
C GLY A 189 -12.43 12.73 10.29
N THR A 190 -11.43 13.06 9.46
CA THR A 190 -10.78 14.38 9.46
C THR A 190 -10.77 14.99 8.05
N THR A 191 -11.17 16.25 7.93
CA THR A 191 -11.16 16.97 6.64
C THR A 191 -9.82 17.69 6.44
N VAL A 192 -9.08 17.35 5.38
CA VAL A 192 -7.72 17.91 5.11
C VAL A 192 -7.66 18.94 3.97
N ASN A 193 -8.71 19.01 3.14
CA ASN A 193 -8.86 19.91 1.98
C ASN A 193 -7.63 19.90 1.07
N ALA A 194 -7.17 18.71 0.68
CA ALA A 194 -6.03 18.49 -0.19
C ALA A 194 -6.28 19.01 -1.61
N GLN A 195 -7.51 18.90 -2.13
CA GLN A 195 -7.83 19.37 -3.50
C GLN A 195 -7.71 20.88 -3.70
N GLU A 196 -7.88 21.67 -2.64
CA GLU A 196 -7.76 23.14 -2.70
C GLU A 196 -6.30 23.62 -2.56
N LYS A 197 -5.41 22.75 -2.10
CA LYS A 197 -3.98 23.03 -1.94
C LYS A 197 -3.24 22.55 -3.18
N LYS A 198 -2.70 23.48 -3.96
CA LYS A 198 -1.93 23.16 -5.17
C LYS A 198 -0.73 22.24 -4.91
N ASP A 199 -0.18 22.27 -3.70
CA ASP A 199 1.04 21.53 -3.33
C ASP A 199 0.87 20.81 -1.99
N SER A 200 0.35 19.59 -2.00
CA SER A 200 0.31 18.74 -0.81
C SER A 200 1.71 18.19 -0.51
N GLU A 201 2.37 18.73 0.52
CA GLU A 201 3.67 18.24 1.00
C GLU A 201 3.61 16.75 1.38
N TYR A 202 2.48 16.30 1.93
CA TYR A 202 2.26 14.88 2.25
C TYR A 202 2.30 14.00 1.01
N VAL A 203 1.55 14.34 -0.05
CA VAL A 203 1.52 13.56 -1.30
C VAL A 203 2.91 13.51 -1.95
N LYS A 204 3.63 14.64 -1.98
CA LYS A 204 5.01 14.68 -2.47
C LYS A 204 5.93 13.77 -1.67
N ALA A 205 5.83 13.82 -0.34
CA ALA A 205 6.61 12.96 0.54
C ALA A 205 6.27 11.47 0.34
N VAL A 206 5.01 11.10 0.07
CA VAL A 206 4.60 9.72 -0.24
C VAL A 206 5.30 9.23 -1.50
N TYR A 207 5.30 10.03 -2.57
CA TYR A 207 5.99 9.65 -3.81
C TYR A 207 7.50 9.56 -3.63
N GLU A 208 8.14 10.53 -2.97
CA GLU A 208 9.58 10.49 -2.72
C GLU A 208 9.99 9.29 -1.86
N VAL A 209 9.24 8.99 -0.78
CA VAL A 209 9.52 7.84 0.09
C VAL A 209 9.32 6.52 -0.67
N SER A 210 8.23 6.38 -1.44
CA SER A 210 7.98 5.19 -2.26
C SER A 210 9.08 4.95 -3.31
N GLU A 211 9.56 6.00 -3.99
CA GLU A 211 10.70 5.90 -4.91
C GLU A 211 11.99 5.48 -4.19
N LEU A 212 12.25 6.06 -3.01
CA LEU A 212 13.45 5.74 -2.23
C LEU A 212 13.43 4.30 -1.67
N ILE A 213 12.25 3.79 -1.33
CA ILE A 213 12.07 2.39 -0.92
C ILE A 213 12.37 1.46 -2.09
N LEU A 214 11.81 1.72 -3.28
CA LEU A 214 12.10 0.94 -4.47
C LEU A 214 13.59 1.02 -4.84
N TYR A 215 14.17 2.22 -4.74
CA TYR A 215 15.59 2.45 -4.98
C TYR A 215 16.47 1.60 -4.05
N ARG A 216 16.11 1.51 -2.77
CA ARG A 216 16.80 0.69 -1.78
C ARG A 216 16.59 -0.81 -2.07
N ALA A 217 15.36 -1.23 -2.37
CA ALA A 217 15.01 -2.63 -2.62
C ALA A 217 15.75 -3.24 -3.82
N LEU A 218 16.11 -2.44 -4.83
CA LEU A 218 16.88 -2.90 -5.99
C LEU A 218 18.39 -2.86 -5.80
N ARG A 219 18.89 -2.47 -4.61
CA ARG A 219 20.33 -2.23 -4.35
C ARG A 219 20.78 -2.90 -3.07
N PRO A 220 21.21 -4.18 -3.14
CA PRO A 220 21.61 -4.96 -1.96
C PRO A 220 22.67 -4.31 -1.07
N TRP A 221 23.58 -3.48 -1.61
CA TRP A 221 24.58 -2.75 -0.80
C TRP A 221 23.97 -1.64 0.09
N LEU A 222 22.72 -1.26 -0.14
CA LEU A 222 21.97 -0.30 0.68
C LEU A 222 21.05 -0.99 1.70
N TYR A 223 21.07 -2.33 1.79
CA TYR A 223 20.25 -3.05 2.76
C TYR A 223 20.71 -2.80 4.19
N ALA A 224 22.03 -2.62 4.41
CA ALA A 224 22.55 -2.27 5.73
C ALA A 224 22.10 -0.86 6.15
N ASP A 225 21.37 -0.78 7.26
CA ASP A 225 20.79 0.48 7.77
C ASP A 225 21.83 1.58 7.98
N THR A 226 23.02 1.23 8.46
CA THR A 226 24.10 2.21 8.66
C THR A 226 24.51 2.84 7.33
N ILE A 227 24.67 2.04 6.27
CA ILE A 227 25.03 2.54 4.93
C ILE A 227 23.89 3.39 4.38
N TRP A 228 22.65 2.93 4.54
CA TRP A 228 21.46 3.66 4.12
C TRP A 228 21.39 5.05 4.77
N LYS A 229 21.45 5.13 6.10
CA LYS A 229 21.40 6.37 6.89
C LYS A 229 22.52 7.35 6.52
N LEU A 230 23.69 6.85 6.16
CA LEU A 230 24.84 7.66 5.74
C LEU A 230 24.78 8.08 4.26
N SER A 231 23.94 7.47 3.44
CA SER A 231 23.76 7.84 2.03
C SER A 231 22.93 9.12 1.87
N SER A 232 23.09 9.82 0.73
CA SER A 232 22.24 10.96 0.38
C SER A 232 20.75 10.57 0.26
N HIS A 233 20.49 9.39 -0.31
CA HIS A 233 19.15 8.82 -0.50
C HIS A 233 18.48 8.51 0.84
N GLY A 234 19.20 7.89 1.79
CA GLY A 234 18.65 7.64 3.12
C GLY A 234 18.40 8.92 3.91
N ARG A 235 19.27 9.94 3.81
CA ARG A 235 18.97 11.26 4.42
C ARG A 235 17.71 11.90 3.83
N ALA A 236 17.54 11.83 2.50
CA ALA A 236 16.32 12.31 1.84
C ALA A 236 15.08 11.52 2.30
N PHE A 237 15.21 10.19 2.47
CA PHE A 237 14.15 9.34 2.99
C PHE A 237 13.70 9.79 4.38
N TYR A 238 14.62 9.91 5.35
CA TYR A 238 14.26 10.32 6.71
C TYR A 238 13.71 11.74 6.81
N ARG A 239 14.12 12.65 5.92
CA ARG A 239 13.54 14.00 5.84
C ARG A 239 12.07 13.96 5.42
N ASN A 240 11.74 13.23 4.36
CA ASN A 240 10.36 13.09 3.89
C ASN A 240 9.51 12.24 4.85
N LEU A 241 10.12 11.23 5.47
CA LEU A 241 9.48 10.41 6.50
C LEU A 241 8.94 11.26 7.65
N LYS A 242 9.69 12.28 8.06
CA LYS A 242 9.24 13.24 9.07
C LYS A 242 7.94 13.93 8.64
N THR A 243 7.85 14.39 7.38
CA THR A 243 6.63 15.00 6.82
C THR A 243 5.45 14.02 6.88
N LEU A 244 5.66 12.75 6.55
CA LEU A 244 4.62 11.72 6.60
C LEU A 244 4.10 11.51 8.03
N HIS A 245 5.01 11.31 8.99
CA HIS A 245 4.63 11.10 10.39
C HIS A 245 4.03 12.36 11.04
N ASP A 246 4.52 13.56 10.70
CA ASP A 246 3.93 14.81 11.20
C ASP A 246 2.47 14.95 10.72
N PHE A 247 2.20 14.58 9.46
CA PHE A 247 0.84 14.63 8.90
C PHE A 247 -0.11 13.64 9.59
N THR A 248 0.31 12.38 9.77
CA THR A 248 -0.55 11.38 10.42
C THR A 248 -0.76 11.64 11.91
N ASN A 249 0.27 12.12 12.61
CA ASN A 249 0.13 12.58 13.99
C ASN A 249 -0.86 13.75 14.10
N LYS A 250 -0.82 14.69 13.16
CA LYS A 250 -1.77 15.81 13.10
C LYS A 250 -3.21 15.30 12.93
N VAL A 251 -3.46 14.39 11.99
CA VAL A 251 -4.78 13.78 11.78
C VAL A 251 -5.29 13.07 13.04
N ILE A 252 -4.43 12.30 13.71
CA ILE A 252 -4.78 11.61 14.97
C ILE A 252 -5.16 12.62 16.06
N MET A 253 -4.41 13.72 16.17
CA MET A 253 -4.64 14.76 17.18
C MET A 253 -5.93 15.53 16.92
N GLU A 254 -6.15 16.00 15.69
CA GLU A 254 -7.38 16.73 15.30
C GLU A 254 -8.63 15.87 15.55
N HIS A 255 -8.56 14.58 15.21
CA HIS A 255 -9.67 13.65 15.47
C HIS A 255 -9.94 13.48 16.96
N ARG A 256 -8.89 13.34 17.80
CA ARG A 256 -9.05 13.26 19.26
C ARG A 256 -9.69 14.50 19.85
N GLU A 257 -9.29 15.70 19.40
CA GLU A 257 -9.87 16.96 19.83
C GLU A 257 -11.36 17.06 19.44
N ALA A 258 -11.71 16.68 18.21
CA ALA A 258 -13.09 16.62 17.75
C ALA A 258 -13.94 15.63 18.60
N ARG A 259 -13.37 14.48 18.97
CA ARG A 259 -14.05 13.52 19.87
C ARG A 259 -14.25 14.07 21.27
N ALA A 260 -13.26 14.76 21.83
CA ALA A 260 -13.34 15.34 23.17
C ALA A 260 -14.41 16.44 23.27
N THR A 261 -14.50 17.30 22.25
CA THR A 261 -15.53 18.36 22.18
C THR A 261 -16.94 17.77 22.00
N SER A 262 -17.09 16.69 21.22
CA SER A 262 -18.37 15.99 21.08
C SER A 262 -18.78 15.18 22.32
N LYS A 263 -17.84 14.67 23.15
CA LYS A 263 -18.17 14.02 24.43
C LYS A 263 -18.53 15.03 25.53
N SER A 264 -18.06 16.27 25.45
CA SER A 264 -18.36 17.35 26.41
C SER A 264 -19.71 18.03 26.18
N SER A 265 -20.35 17.82 25.03
CA SER A 265 -21.71 18.31 24.74
C SER A 265 -22.72 17.28 25.20
N THR A 266 -23.21 17.43 26.43
CA THR A 266 -24.29 16.63 27.03
C THR A 266 -25.60 16.81 26.26
N GLN A 267 -25.78 16.03 25.19
CA GLN A 267 -27.11 15.57 24.81
C GLN A 267 -27.17 14.05 25.03
N PRO A 268 -28.16 13.54 25.79
CA PRO A 268 -28.33 12.11 25.95
C PRO A 268 -28.56 11.51 24.56
N GLU A 269 -27.78 10.49 24.21
CA GLU A 269 -28.04 9.68 23.01
C GLU A 269 -29.45 9.09 23.15
N THR A 270 -30.41 9.65 22.42
CA THR A 270 -31.71 9.03 22.26
C THR A 270 -31.52 7.81 21.38
N ASP A 271 -31.69 6.64 21.98
CA ASP A 271 -31.88 5.37 21.30
C ASP A 271 -33.23 5.43 20.55
N ASP A 272 -33.23 6.08 19.40
CA ASP A 272 -34.42 6.27 18.56
C ASP A 272 -34.77 5.00 17.78
N GLY A 273 -34.76 3.80 18.40
CA GLY A 273 -35.41 2.56 17.92
C GLY A 273 -35.08 2.04 16.52
N VAL A 274 -34.22 2.74 15.78
CA VAL A 274 -33.80 2.56 14.40
C VAL A 274 -32.30 2.77 14.45
N GLY A 275 -31.57 1.70 14.73
CA GLY A 275 -30.15 1.71 15.09
C GLY A 275 -29.19 2.22 14.02
N ARG A 276 -29.24 3.52 13.68
CA ARG A 276 -28.14 4.24 13.04
C ARG A 276 -27.12 4.59 14.11
N ARG A 277 -26.28 3.61 14.47
CA ARG A 277 -25.03 3.89 15.19
C ARG A 277 -24.28 4.95 14.38
N LYS A 278 -24.02 6.09 15.01
CA LYS A 278 -23.21 7.19 14.48
C LYS A 278 -21.95 6.64 13.79
N LYS A 279 -21.70 7.10 12.56
CA LYS A 279 -20.53 6.88 11.70
C LYS A 279 -19.28 6.51 12.52
N ARG A 280 -18.92 5.23 12.58
CA ARG A 280 -17.66 4.84 13.24
C ARG A 280 -16.57 4.83 12.17
N ALA A 281 -15.79 5.90 12.14
CA ALA A 281 -14.61 5.95 11.31
C ALA A 281 -13.63 4.85 11.74
N PHE A 282 -12.76 4.41 10.84
CA PHE A 282 -11.71 3.44 11.17
C PHE A 282 -10.87 3.90 12.37
N LEU A 283 -10.54 5.20 12.43
CA LEU A 283 -9.79 5.79 13.54
C LEU A 283 -10.57 5.74 14.87
N ASP A 284 -11.91 5.82 14.84
CA ASP A 284 -12.72 5.64 16.06
C ASP A 284 -12.55 4.24 16.64
N LEU A 285 -12.55 3.20 15.80
CA LEU A 285 -12.37 1.82 16.27
C LEU A 285 -11.01 1.61 16.94
N LEU A 286 -9.94 2.19 16.39
CA LEU A 286 -8.60 2.10 16.98
C LEU A 286 -8.56 2.77 18.36
N LEU A 287 -9.15 3.97 18.48
CA LEU A 287 -9.19 4.71 19.73
C LEU A 287 -10.11 4.05 20.78
N ASP A 288 -11.25 3.51 20.36
CA ASP A 288 -12.19 2.78 21.24
C ASP A 288 -11.57 1.49 21.78
N ALA A 289 -10.75 0.80 20.98
CA ALA A 289 -10.02 -0.38 21.43
C ALA A 289 -9.07 -0.03 22.58
N THR A 290 -8.38 1.11 22.50
CA THR A 290 -7.54 1.63 23.59
C THR A 290 -8.36 1.90 24.85
N GLU A 291 -9.53 2.54 24.72
CA GLU A 291 -10.43 2.85 25.85
C GLU A 291 -11.05 1.59 26.47
N SER A 292 -11.26 0.53 25.68
CA SER A 292 -11.89 -0.74 26.10
C SER A 292 -10.91 -1.75 26.71
N GLY A 293 -9.70 -1.32 27.07
CA GLY A 293 -8.69 -2.15 27.74
C GLY A 293 -7.84 -3.02 26.80
N HIS A 294 -7.86 -2.78 25.48
CA HIS A 294 -6.79 -3.31 24.62
C HIS A 294 -5.56 -2.38 24.72
N GLU A 295 -4.38 -2.96 24.94
CA GLU A 295 -3.13 -2.21 25.01
C GLU A 295 -2.66 -1.80 23.61
N LEU A 296 -3.31 -0.79 23.00
CA LEU A 296 -2.76 -0.12 21.83
C LEU A 296 -1.94 1.09 22.27
N SER A 297 -0.64 1.05 22.00
CA SER A 297 0.20 2.22 22.21
C SER A 297 -0.10 3.33 21.19
N GLN A 298 0.37 4.54 21.47
CA GLN A 298 0.34 5.64 20.50
C GLN A 298 1.07 5.29 19.20
N ALA A 299 2.16 4.52 19.30
CA ALA A 299 2.88 4.03 18.15
C ALA A 299 2.02 3.07 17.33
N ASP A 300 1.34 2.12 17.97
CA ASP A 300 0.47 1.16 17.26
C ASP A 300 -0.69 1.85 16.51
N ILE A 301 -1.28 2.91 17.09
CA ILE A 301 -2.32 3.69 16.40
C ILE A 301 -1.72 4.38 15.18
N ARG A 302 -0.54 5.02 15.33
CA ARG A 302 0.13 5.70 14.22
C ARG A 302 0.50 4.73 13.10
N GLU A 303 1.02 3.54 13.42
CA GLU A 303 1.36 2.50 12.43
C GLU A 303 0.15 2.15 11.54
N GLU A 304 -1.03 1.97 12.15
CA GLU A 304 -2.25 1.64 11.40
C GLU A 304 -2.78 2.86 10.62
N VAL A 305 -2.70 4.07 11.17
CA VAL A 305 -3.08 5.30 10.45
C VAL A 305 -2.16 5.55 9.26
N ASP A 306 -0.83 5.46 9.44
CA ASP A 306 0.16 5.54 8.36
C ASP A 306 -0.15 4.53 7.25
N THR A 307 -0.45 3.28 7.63
CA THR A 307 -0.78 2.19 6.69
C THR A 307 -2.04 2.52 5.89
N PHE A 308 -3.17 2.81 6.55
CA PHE A 308 -4.45 3.00 5.87
C PHE A 308 -4.52 4.31 5.09
N MET A 309 -3.88 5.37 5.58
CA MET A 309 -3.81 6.62 4.83
C MET A 309 -3.02 6.41 3.54
N PHE A 310 -1.84 5.77 3.58
CA PHE A 310 -1.06 5.46 2.38
C PHE A 310 -1.84 4.55 1.41
N GLU A 311 -2.26 3.37 1.87
CA GLU A 311 -2.86 2.36 1.02
C GLU A 311 -4.19 2.81 0.41
N GLY A 312 -4.97 3.59 1.13
CA GLY A 312 -6.32 4.01 0.73
C GLY A 312 -6.38 5.06 -0.38
N HIS A 313 -5.35 5.91 -0.51
CA HIS A 313 -5.35 6.96 -1.55
C HIS A 313 -4.41 6.66 -2.73
N ASP A 314 -3.20 6.14 -2.49
CA ASP A 314 -2.20 5.99 -3.56
C ASP A 314 -2.63 4.92 -4.58
N THR A 315 -3.15 3.79 -4.09
CA THR A 315 -3.58 2.68 -4.95
C THR A 315 -4.84 3.01 -5.75
N THR A 316 -5.78 3.74 -5.16
CA THR A 316 -7.04 4.14 -5.79
C THR A 316 -6.82 5.26 -6.80
N ALA A 317 -5.95 6.24 -6.48
CA ALA A 317 -5.54 7.27 -7.43
C ALA A 317 -4.87 6.68 -8.68
N ALA A 318 -3.97 5.70 -8.51
CA ALA A 318 -3.38 4.96 -9.63
C ALA A 318 -4.44 4.29 -10.51
N SER A 319 -5.41 3.60 -9.89
CA SER A 319 -6.48 2.92 -10.63
C SER A 319 -7.36 3.91 -11.41
N ILE A 320 -7.73 5.03 -10.79
CA ILE A 320 -8.56 6.06 -11.42
C ILE A 320 -7.80 6.73 -12.57
N GLY A 321 -6.53 7.06 -12.36
CA GLY A 321 -5.67 7.66 -13.38
C GLY A 321 -5.58 6.78 -14.64
N TRP A 322 -5.31 5.48 -14.46
CA TRP A 322 -5.28 4.54 -15.59
C TRP A 322 -6.65 4.35 -16.25
N ALA A 323 -7.74 4.32 -15.47
CA ALA A 323 -9.08 4.19 -16.02
C ALA A 323 -9.44 5.38 -16.91
N ILE A 324 -9.18 6.60 -16.44
CA ILE A 324 -9.40 7.83 -17.22
C ILE A 324 -8.53 7.85 -18.46
N PHE A 325 -7.24 7.49 -18.33
CA PHE A 325 -6.33 7.40 -19.47
C PHE A 325 -6.85 6.41 -20.53
N LEU A 326 -7.30 5.23 -20.13
CA LEU A 326 -7.82 4.24 -21.06
C LEU A 326 -9.14 4.67 -21.69
N LEU A 327 -10.07 5.26 -20.93
CA LEU A 327 -11.32 5.78 -21.48
C LEU A 327 -11.05 6.86 -22.52
N GLY A 328 -10.15 7.81 -22.25
CA GLY A 328 -9.78 8.85 -23.21
C GLY A 328 -9.11 8.32 -24.49
N ASN A 329 -8.53 7.12 -24.46
CA ASN A 329 -7.92 6.47 -25.61
C ASN A 329 -8.85 5.46 -26.32
N ASN A 330 -10.05 5.19 -25.79
CA ASN A 330 -11.02 4.26 -26.36
C ASN A 330 -12.42 4.91 -26.34
N PRO A 331 -12.69 5.89 -27.24
CA PRO A 331 -13.92 6.68 -27.23
C PRO A 331 -15.20 5.83 -27.28
N GLU A 332 -15.19 4.73 -28.02
CA GLU A 332 -16.33 3.80 -28.10
C GLU A 332 -16.63 3.11 -26.77
N VAL A 333 -15.61 2.88 -25.93
CA VAL A 333 -15.80 2.35 -24.57
C VAL A 333 -16.30 3.45 -23.65
N GLN A 334 -15.78 4.67 -23.80
CA GLN A 334 -16.23 5.83 -23.06
C GLN A 334 -17.71 6.14 -23.33
N ASP A 335 -18.13 6.18 -24.59
CA ASP A 335 -19.52 6.43 -24.98
C ASP A 335 -20.47 5.40 -24.35
N ARG A 336 -20.08 4.12 -24.35
CA ARG A 336 -20.87 3.06 -23.70
C ARG A 336 -20.98 3.20 -22.18
N VAL A 337 -19.93 3.70 -21.52
CA VAL A 337 -20.00 4.04 -20.09
C VAL A 337 -20.95 5.22 -19.89
N VAL A 338 -20.88 6.25 -20.74
CA VAL A 338 -21.77 7.41 -20.69
C VAL A 338 -23.23 7.00 -20.91
N ASP A 339 -23.51 6.13 -21.87
CA ASP A 339 -24.85 5.58 -22.11
C ASP A 339 -25.38 4.82 -20.88
N GLU A 340 -24.57 3.96 -20.26
CA GLU A 340 -24.94 3.27 -19.02
C GLU A 340 -25.26 4.26 -17.89
N LEU A 341 -24.46 5.32 -17.74
CA LEU A 341 -24.70 6.34 -16.72
C LEU A 341 -25.96 7.17 -17.03
N ASN A 342 -26.21 7.51 -18.30
CA ASN A 342 -27.43 8.19 -18.72
C ASN A 342 -28.69 7.34 -18.46
N ASP A 343 -28.63 6.02 -18.66
CA ASP A 343 -29.73 5.11 -18.35
C ASP A 343 -30.03 5.06 -16.83
N ILE A 344 -29.01 5.19 -15.98
CA ILE A 344 -29.15 5.15 -14.52
C ILE A 344 -29.65 6.49 -13.95
N PHE A 345 -29.13 7.61 -14.46
CA PHE A 345 -29.37 8.94 -13.89
C PHE A 345 -30.42 9.76 -14.65
N GLY A 346 -30.63 9.51 -15.95
CA GLY A 346 -31.44 10.35 -16.82
C GLY A 346 -30.99 11.81 -16.76
N ASP A 347 -31.93 12.73 -16.58
CA ASP A 347 -31.66 14.17 -16.44
C ASP A 347 -31.31 14.60 -14.99
N SER A 348 -31.02 13.65 -14.09
CA SER A 348 -30.83 13.95 -12.66
C SER A 348 -29.37 14.21 -12.29
N ASP A 349 -29.09 15.40 -11.74
CA ASP A 349 -27.79 15.74 -11.13
C ASP A 349 -27.62 15.24 -9.68
N ARG A 350 -28.40 14.24 -9.26
CA ARG A 350 -28.31 13.67 -7.91
C ARG A 350 -26.98 12.94 -7.72
N ARG A 351 -26.54 12.82 -6.46
CA ARG A 351 -25.39 11.96 -6.14
C ARG A 351 -25.73 10.48 -6.38
N ALA A 352 -24.72 9.71 -6.76
CA ALA A 352 -24.82 8.26 -6.84
C ALA A 352 -25.13 7.66 -5.46
N THR A 353 -25.97 6.65 -5.44
CA THR A 353 -26.28 5.81 -4.28
C THR A 353 -25.60 4.45 -4.44
N VAL A 354 -25.53 3.68 -3.36
CA VAL A 354 -25.01 2.29 -3.39
C VAL A 354 -25.76 1.43 -4.41
N GLN A 355 -27.06 1.64 -4.56
CA GLN A 355 -27.87 0.91 -5.53
C GLN A 355 -27.49 1.26 -6.98
N ASP A 356 -27.12 2.52 -7.26
CA ASP A 356 -26.64 2.91 -8.58
C ASP A 356 -25.30 2.25 -8.89
N LEU A 357 -24.37 2.21 -7.92
CA LEU A 357 -23.07 1.54 -8.09
C LEU A 357 -23.25 0.06 -8.47
N ASN A 358 -24.23 -0.63 -7.88
CA ASN A 358 -24.56 -2.01 -8.25
C ASN A 358 -25.14 -2.17 -9.67
N ASN A 359 -25.64 -1.08 -10.27
CA ASN A 359 -26.17 -1.05 -11.62
C ASN A 359 -25.12 -0.63 -12.67
N MET A 360 -23.99 -0.07 -12.27
CA MET A 360 -22.86 0.36 -13.14
C MET A 360 -22.02 -0.84 -13.62
N LYS A 361 -22.65 -1.81 -14.29
CA LYS A 361 -22.04 -3.10 -14.66
C LYS A 361 -20.95 -2.96 -15.71
N TYR A 362 -21.16 -2.10 -16.70
CA TYR A 362 -20.20 -1.86 -17.77
C TYR A 362 -19.00 -1.07 -17.26
N LEU A 363 -19.23 -0.03 -16.44
CA LEU A 363 -18.16 0.67 -15.76
C LEU A 363 -17.35 -0.26 -14.84
N GLU A 364 -17.98 -1.19 -14.12
CA GLU A 364 -17.27 -2.20 -13.32
C GLU A 364 -16.36 -3.09 -14.22
N MET A 365 -16.83 -3.48 -15.41
CA MET A 365 -16.00 -4.21 -16.38
C MET A 365 -14.80 -3.38 -16.84
N VAL A 366 -14.99 -2.08 -17.10
CA VAL A 366 -13.89 -1.16 -17.47
C VAL A 366 -12.87 -1.04 -16.33
N ILE A 367 -13.31 -0.90 -15.08
CA ILE A 367 -12.42 -0.85 -13.90
C ILE A 367 -11.63 -2.15 -13.76
N LYS A 368 -12.30 -3.31 -13.91
CA LYS A 368 -11.62 -4.62 -13.86
C LYS A 368 -10.59 -4.79 -14.97
N GLU A 369 -10.91 -4.38 -16.20
CA GLU A 369 -9.98 -4.47 -17.32
C GLU A 369 -8.80 -3.50 -17.18
N THR A 370 -9.06 -2.30 -16.64
CA THR A 370 -8.02 -1.34 -16.25
C THR A 370 -7.05 -1.97 -15.27
N LEU A 371 -7.53 -2.58 -14.18
CA LEU A 371 -6.69 -3.23 -13.18
C LEU A 371 -6.00 -4.50 -13.70
N ARG A 372 -6.57 -5.18 -14.71
CA ARG A 372 -5.94 -6.32 -15.37
C ARG A 372 -4.72 -5.89 -16.20
N LEU A 373 -4.82 -4.75 -16.89
CA LEU A 373 -3.75 -4.19 -17.73
C LEU A 373 -2.72 -3.40 -16.93
N TYR A 374 -3.19 -2.55 -16.01
CA TYR A 374 -2.42 -1.62 -15.20
C TYR A 374 -2.77 -1.79 -13.71
N PRO A 375 -2.35 -2.89 -13.08
CA PRO A 375 -2.62 -3.11 -11.67
C PRO A 375 -1.91 -2.05 -10.81
N SER A 376 -2.63 -1.41 -9.88
CA SER A 376 -2.05 -0.44 -8.95
C SER A 376 -0.90 -1.03 -8.13
N VAL A 377 -0.97 -2.32 -7.82
CA VAL A 377 0.07 -3.08 -7.11
C VAL A 377 0.49 -4.28 -7.99
N PRO A 378 1.55 -4.15 -8.81
CA PRO A 378 1.93 -5.20 -9.76
C PRO A 378 2.62 -6.41 -9.13
N PHE A 379 3.17 -6.28 -7.91
CA PHE A 379 3.91 -7.33 -7.24
C PHE A 379 3.53 -7.42 -5.75
N ILE A 380 3.42 -8.66 -5.26
CA ILE A 380 3.33 -8.99 -3.84
C ILE A 380 4.29 -10.13 -3.53
N GLY A 381 4.86 -10.14 -2.33
CA GLY A 381 5.84 -11.13 -1.92
C GLY A 381 5.54 -11.75 -0.57
N ARG A 382 5.87 -13.04 -0.42
CA ARG A 382 5.81 -13.79 0.84
C ARG A 382 7.16 -14.42 1.12
N LEU A 383 7.49 -14.54 2.40
CA LEU A 383 8.63 -15.33 2.86
C LEU A 383 8.15 -16.75 3.16
N VAL A 384 8.79 -17.73 2.53
CA VAL A 384 8.59 -19.15 2.85
C VAL A 384 9.60 -19.50 3.94
N LEU A 385 9.10 -19.81 5.14
CA LEU A 385 9.92 -20.11 6.32
C LEU A 385 10.30 -21.59 6.42
#